data_AF-A0A7D7ZVM6-F1
#
_entry.id   AF-A0A7D7ZVM6-F1
#
_cell.length_a   1.000
_cell.length_b   1.000
_cell.length_c   1.000
_cell.angle_alpha   90.00
_cell.angle_beta   90.00
_cell.angle_gamma   90.00
#
_symmetry.space_group_name_H-M   'P 1'
#
loop_
_entity.id
_entity.type
_entity.pdbx_description
1 polymer ?
#
loop_
_entity_poly.entity_id
_entity_poly.type
_entity_poly.pdbx_seq_one_letter_code
_entity_poly.pdbx_strand_id
1 'polypeptide(L)' 'MKTFVKILFVIFVVWMLVGACFLYVEHEKAQVVMGLGVFFFSFIFMPFFIYHRYRAGKYKKYIIDGKTFFGKMNQDSK' A
#
# COMPACT_ATOMS: atom_id res chain seq x y z
N MET A 1 2.70 13.69 -5.88
CA MET A 1 1.78 12.91 -5.01
C MET A 1 1.64 11.45 -5.45
N LYS A 2 1.39 11.12 -6.72
CA LYS A 2 1.41 9.71 -7.20
C LYS A 2 2.82 9.17 -7.49
N THR A 3 3.78 10.07 -7.70
CA THR A 3 5.16 9.76 -8.12
C THR A 3 5.94 9.01 -7.04
N PHE A 4 5.76 9.38 -5.76
CA PHE A 4 6.48 8.73 -4.65
C PHE A 4 6.13 7.24 -4.51
N VAL A 5 4.84 6.91 -4.58
CA VAL A 5 4.39 5.50 -4.56
C VAL A 5 4.85 4.75 -5.80
N LYS A 6 4.84 5.40 -6.97
CA LYS A 6 5.40 4.80 -8.20
C LYS A 6 6.90 4.51 -8.06
N ILE A 7 7.69 5.45 -7.52
CA ILE A 7 9.13 5.28 -7.27
C ILE A 7 9.37 4.13 -6.28
N LEU A 8 8.61 4.09 -5.18
CA LEU A 8 8.72 3.01 -4.19
C LEU A 8 8.39 1.64 -4.80
N PHE A 9 7.41 1.59 -5.70
CA PHE A 9 7.05 0.37 -6.42
C PHE A 9 8.14 -0.06 -7.42
N VAL A 10 8.75 0.88 -8.15
CA VAL A 10 9.87 0.58 -9.05
C VAL A 10 11.07 0.04 -8.27
N ILE A 11 11.42 0.65 -7.14
CA ILE A 11 12.49 0.16 -6.26
C ILE A 11 12.20 -1.26 -5.78
N PHE A 12 10.95 -1.55 -5.40
CA PHE A 12 10.54 -2.89 -5.00
C PHE A 12 10.70 -3.93 -6.12
N VAL A 13 10.31 -3.59 -7.35
CA VAL A 13 10.47 -4.48 -8.51
C VAL A 13 11.96 -4.74 -8.80
N VAL A 14 12.80 -3.71 -8.76
CA VAL A 14 14.25 -3.86 -8.94
C VAL A 14 14.83 -4.75 -7.84
N TRP A 15 14.40 -4.59 -6.58
CA TRP A 15 14.87 -5.43 -5.47
C TRP A 15 14.44 -6.89 -5.61
N MET A 16 13.23 -7.15 -6.10
CA MET A 16 12.78 -8.51 -6.42
C MET A 16 13.59 -9.14 -7.55
N LEU A 17 13.96 -8.38 -8.58
CA LEU A 17 14.83 -8.85 -9.66
C LEU A 17 16.24 -9.16 -9.17
N VAL A 18 16.81 -8.33 -8.29
CA VAL A 18 18.12 -8.57 -7.67
C VAL A 18 18.07 -9.83 -6.80
N GLY A 19 17.02 -10.01 -5.99
CA GLY A 19 16.82 -11.21 -5.18
C GLY A 19 16.69 -12.47 -6.04
N ALA A 20 15.96 -12.39 -7.15
CA ALA A 20 15.81 -13.50 -8.10
C ALA A 20 17.12 -13.85 -8.82
N CYS A 21 17.92 -12.85 -9.20
CA CYS A 21 19.26 -13.08 -9.77
C CYS A 21 20.19 -13.74 -8.74
N PHE A 22 20.15 -13.31 -7.48
CA PHE A 22 20.95 -13.90 -6.41
C PHE A 22 20.56 -15.36 -6.11
N LEU A 23 19.26 -15.68 -6.19
CA LEU A 23 18.78 -17.06 -6.12
C LEU A 23 19.31 -17.93 -7.26
N TYR A 24 19.32 -17.40 -8.48
CA TYR A 24 19.79 -18.14 -9.65
C TYR A 24 21.29 -18.47 -9.57
N VAL A 25 22.08 -17.62 -8.89
CA VAL A 25 23.51 -17.84 -8.65
C VAL A 25 23.76 -18.74 -7.41
N GLU A 26 22.70 -19.25 -6.77
CA GLU A 26 22.75 -20.10 -5.56
C GLU A 26 23.65 -19.55 -4.44
N HIS A 27 23.73 -18.22 -4.34
CA HIS A 27 24.48 -17.62 -3.25
C HIS A 27 23.77 -17.89 -1.92
N GLU A 28 24.49 -18.37 -0.89
CA GLU A 28 23.93 -18.61 0.46
C GLU A 28 23.18 -17.40 1.03
N LYS A 29 23.56 -16.18 0.63
CA LYS A 29 22.94 -14.94 1.10
C LYS A 29 21.65 -14.57 0.35
N ALA A 30 21.28 -15.31 -0.70
CA ALA A 30 20.09 -15.05 -1.51
C ALA A 30 18.82 -15.09 -0.65
N GLN A 31 18.72 -16.06 0.26
CA GLN A 31 17.55 -16.19 1.14
C GLN A 31 17.40 -14.99 2.09
N VAL A 32 18.53 -14.47 2.61
CA VAL A 32 18.55 -13.29 3.48
C VAL A 32 18.17 -12.03 2.71
N VAL A 33 18.70 -11.85 1.50
CA VAL A 33 18.39 -10.71 0.63
C VAL A 33 16.91 -10.72 0.21
N MET A 34 16.35 -11.89 -0.08
CA MET A 34 14.94 -12.06 -0.39
C MET A 34 14.06 -11.74 0.83
N GLY A 35 14.41 -12.27 2.00
CA GLY A 35 13.71 -12.00 3.26
C GLY A 35 13.71 -10.52 3.63
N LEU A 36 14.84 -9.84 3.46
CA LEU A 36 14.95 -8.39 3.65
C LEU A 36 14.07 -7.60 2.67
N GLY A 37 13.96 -8.05 1.42
CA GLY A 37 13.06 -7.45 0.43
C GLY A 37 11.59 -7.56 0.83
N VAL A 38 11.17 -8.74 1.32
CA VAL A 38 9.80 -8.96 1.82
C VAL A 38 9.53 -8.18 3.10
N PHE A 39 10.50 -8.11 4.01
CA PHE A 39 10.41 -7.32 5.24
C PHE A 39 10.26 -5.83 4.94
N PHE A 40 11.09 -5.29 4.05
CA PHE A 40 10.96 -3.91 3.57
C PHE A 40 9.57 -3.66 2.96
N PHE A 41 9.06 -4.60 2.16
CA PHE A 41 7.73 -4.47 1.59
C PHE A 41 6.63 -4.47 2.67
N SER A 42 6.65 -5.43 3.59
CA SER A 42 5.63 -5.53 4.63
C SER A 42 5.61 -4.32 5.56
N PHE A 43 6.79 -3.83 5.98
CA PHE A 43 6.88 -2.79 7.01
C PHE A 43 6.94 -1.37 6.46
N ILE A 44 7.50 -1.15 5.27
CA ILE A 44 7.66 0.19 4.71
C ILE A 44 6.63 0.43 3.62
N PHE A 45 6.43 -0.51 2.70
CA PHE A 45 5.50 -0.33 1.60
C PHE A 45 4.04 -0.23 2.09
N MET A 46 3.62 -1.09 3.03
CA MET A 46 2.26 -1.12 3.54
C MET A 46 1.80 0.21 4.22
N PRO A 47 2.48 0.75 5.25
CA PRO A 47 2.05 1.99 5.88
C PRO A 47 2.15 3.19 4.94
N PHE A 48 3.14 3.22 4.05
CA PHE A 48 3.29 4.30 3.08
C PHE A 48 2.18 4.30 2.03
N PHE A 49 1.75 3.10 1.60
CA PHE A 49 0.63 2.92 0.69
C PHE A 49 -0.68 3.39 1.34
N ILE A 50 -0.92 3.04 2.60
CA ILE A 50 -2.06 3.51 3.38
C ILE A 50 -2.00 5.03 3.53
N TYR A 51 -0.88 5.61 3.95
CA TYR A 51 -0.74 7.07 4.08
C TYR A 51 -1.06 7.81 2.78
N HIS A 52 -0.54 7.34 1.64
CA HIS A 52 -0.86 7.92 0.34
C HIS A 52 -2.36 7.80 0.00
N ARG A 53 -2.97 6.65 0.28
CA ARG A 53 -4.39 6.40 0.05
C ARG A 53 -5.28 7.34 0.87
N TYR A 54 -4.96 7.52 2.15
CA TYR A 54 -5.74 8.39 3.04
C TYR A 54 -5.50 9.87 2.70
N ARG A 55 -4.30 10.29 2.31
CA ARG A 55 -4.01 11.68 1.92
C ARG A 55 -4.84 12.18 0.73
N ALA A 56 -5.37 11.29 -0.10
CA ALA A 56 -6.19 11.65 -1.26
C ALA A 56 -7.60 12.19 -0.90
N GLY A 57 -7.97 12.33 0.38
CA GLY A 57 -9.18 13.03 0.83
C GLY A 57 -10.52 12.33 0.52
N LYS A 58 -10.52 11.30 -0.34
CA LYS A 58 -11.71 10.56 -0.76
C LYS A 58 -12.34 9.71 0.35
N TYR A 59 -11.64 9.48 1.46
CA TYR A 59 -12.18 8.78 2.62
C TYR A 59 -13.35 9.53 3.26
N LYS A 60 -13.38 10.87 3.19
CA LYS A 60 -14.51 11.69 3.68
C LYS A 60 -15.83 11.36 2.98
N LYS A 61 -15.80 10.82 1.75
CA LYS A 61 -17.01 10.41 1.02
C LYS A 61 -17.66 9.15 1.62
N TYR A 62 -16.90 8.34 2.37
CA TYR A 62 -17.36 7.09 2.98
C TYR A 62 -17.58 7.22 4.49
N ILE A 63 -17.32 8.39 5.08
CA ILE A 63 -17.73 8.69 6.45
C ILE A 63 -19.24 8.93 6.39
N ILE A 64 -20.02 8.03 6.98
CA ILE A 64 -21.46 8.22 7.16
C ILE A 64 -21.62 9.36 8.18
N ASP A 65 -21.90 10.56 7.68
CA ASP A 65 -22.30 11.67 8.55
C ASP A 65 -23.71 11.38 9.06
N GLY A 66 -23.85 11.16 10.36
CA GLY A 66 -25.11 10.77 11.00
C GLY A 66 -26.28 11.68 10.63
N LYS A 67 -26.03 12.98 10.37
CA LYS A 67 -27.06 13.92 9.91
C LYS A 67 -27.65 13.55 8.55
N THR A 68 -26.80 13.15 7.61
CA THR A 68 -27.24 12.75 6.26
C THR A 68 -27.88 11.37 6.23
N PHE A 69 -27.47 10.48 7.13
CA PHE A 69 -28.06 9.15 7.29
C PHE A 69 -29.48 9.22 7.86
N PHE A 70 -29.66 9.91 8.99
CA PHE A 70 -30.98 10.09 9.60
C PHE A 70 -31.93 10.91 8.71
N GLY A 71 -31.41 11.91 7.99
CA GLY A 71 -32.21 12.68 7.02
C GLY A 71 -32.77 11.83 5.88
N LYS A 72 -31.99 10.87 5.37
CA LYS A 72 -32.44 9.94 4.32
C LYS A 72 -33.47 8.93 4.83
N MET A 73 -33.26 8.37 6.04
CA MET A 73 -34.24 7.44 6.62
C MET A 73 -35.61 8.09 6.87
N ASN A 74 -35.64 9.39 7.23
CA ASN A 74 -36.90 10.10 7.45
C ASN A 74 -37.63 10.49 6.15
N GLN A 75 -36.93 10.50 5.01
CA GLN A 75 -37.49 10.82 3.70
C GLN A 75 -38.05 9.57 2.99
N ASP A 76 -37.47 8.38 3.24
CA ASP A 76 -38.00 7.10 2.76
C ASP A 76 -39.25 6.62 3.53
N SER A 77 -39.51 7.20 4.72
CA SER A 77 -40.65 6.85 5.57
C SER A 77 -41.90 7.75 5.35
N LYS A 78 -41.89 8.58 4.31
CA LYS A 78 -42.92 9.59 4.04
C LYS A 78 -43.44 9.48 2.61
#